data_AF-A0A7K3ZYN6-F1
#
_entry.id   AF-A0A7K3ZYN6-F1
#
_cell.length_a   1.000
_cell.length_b   1.000
_cell.length_c   1.000
_cell.angle_alpha   90.00
_cell.angle_beta   90.00
_cell.angle_gamma   90.00
#
_symmetry.space_group_name_H-M   'P 1'
#
loop_
_entity.id
_entity.type
_entity.pdbx_description
1 polymer ?
#
loop_
_entity_poly.entity_id
_entity_poly.type
_entity_poly.pdbx_seq_one_letter_code
_entity_poly.pdbx_strand_id
1 'polypeptide(L)'
;MLIALAALVILVLPLSTSSEDAANLDKYLNRLTDKKVDIVFVFDTSNSMGGEINELRAIANKFAADLEASHIDYHLGLVEFRDFSITCGEGKSVQCGSPGDFAYLIKGNGTLTS
;
A
#
# COMPACT_ATOMS: atom_id res chain seq x y z
N MET A 1 -23.66 67.39 18.77
CA MET A 1 -22.39 66.91 19.37
C MET A 1 -22.73 65.93 20.49
N LEU A 2 -21.96 64.83 20.56
CA LEU A 2 -22.02 63.72 21.52
C LEU A 2 -23.15 62.69 21.36
N ILE A 3 -23.00 61.83 20.35
CA ILE A 3 -23.30 60.39 20.50
C ILE A 3 -22.06 59.65 19.98
N ALA A 4 -21.11 59.39 20.87
CA ALA A 4 -19.96 58.54 20.60
C ALA A 4 -19.49 57.93 21.93
N LEU A 5 -20.35 57.11 22.54
CA LEU A 5 -20.03 56.38 23.76
C LEU A 5 -20.69 55.00 23.73
N ALA A 6 -20.27 54.16 22.78
CA ALA A 6 -20.54 52.72 22.79
C ALA A 6 -19.65 52.00 21.75
N ALA A 7 -18.34 52.09 21.92
CA ALA A 7 -17.40 51.15 21.29
C ALA A 7 -16.11 51.09 22.13
N LEU A 8 -16.29 50.99 23.44
CA LEU A 8 -15.21 50.75 24.39
C LEU A 8 -14.88 49.25 24.33
N VAL A 9 -13.72 48.94 23.75
CA VAL A 9 -12.93 47.72 23.95
C VAL A 9 -13.56 46.43 23.42
N ILE A 10 -13.39 46.20 22.12
CA ILE A 10 -13.06 44.86 21.59
C ILE A 10 -11.88 45.03 20.63
N LEU A 11 -10.76 45.52 21.17
CA LEU A 11 -9.48 45.54 20.46
C LEU A 11 -8.55 44.54 21.17
N VAL A 12 -8.13 43.55 20.40
CA VAL A 12 -6.99 42.64 20.63
C VAL A 12 -7.10 41.65 21.79
N LEU A 13 -7.87 40.60 21.59
CA LEU A 13 -7.34 39.26 21.82
C LEU A 13 -7.75 38.41 20.62
N PRO A 14 -6.83 37.80 19.86
CA PRO A 14 -7.20 36.55 19.22
C PRO A 14 -7.58 35.64 20.38
N LEU A 15 -8.87 35.34 20.56
CA LEU A 15 -9.26 34.13 21.25
C LEU A 15 -8.70 32.99 20.39
N SER A 16 -7.43 32.67 20.61
CA SER A 16 -6.85 31.37 20.33
C SER A 16 -7.47 30.37 21.29
N THR A 17 -8.80 30.24 21.27
CA THR A 17 -9.41 28.94 21.54
C THR A 17 -9.16 28.16 20.26
N SER A 18 -7.93 27.65 20.11
CA SER A 18 -7.68 26.55 19.20
C SER A 18 -8.59 25.44 19.71
N SER A 19 -9.78 25.33 19.11
CA SER A 19 -10.66 24.21 19.36
C SER A 19 -9.82 22.96 19.11
N GLU A 20 -9.83 22.03 20.06
CA GLU A 20 -9.18 20.72 19.89
C GLU A 20 -9.70 20.01 18.61
N ASP A 21 -10.90 20.40 18.14
CA ASP A 21 -11.46 19.94 16.86
C ASP A 21 -10.74 20.53 15.63
N ALA A 22 -10.26 21.77 15.68
CA ALA A 22 -9.53 22.39 14.57
C ALA A 22 -8.09 21.86 14.46
N ALA A 23 -7.48 21.50 15.59
CA ALA A 23 -6.15 20.89 15.62
C ALA A 23 -6.10 19.48 15.00
N ASN A 24 -7.25 18.78 14.94
CA ASN A 24 -7.37 17.49 14.26
C ASN A 24 -7.85 17.62 12.80
N LEU A 25 -8.25 18.81 12.34
CA LEU A 25 -8.72 18.99 10.97
C LEU A 25 -7.61 18.63 9.97
N ASP A 26 -6.36 18.96 10.29
CA ASP A 26 -5.19 18.59 9.48
C ASP A 26 -5.08 17.08 9.30
N LYS A 27 -5.38 16.27 10.33
CA LYS A 27 -5.40 14.79 10.23
C LYS A 27 -6.45 14.29 9.24
N TYR A 28 -7.60 14.98 9.13
CA TYR A 28 -8.67 14.64 8.19
C TYR A 28 -8.44 15.23 6.78
N LEU A 29 -7.77 16.38 6.69
CA LEU A 29 -7.36 17.02 5.43
C LEU A 29 -6.07 16.42 4.84
N ASN A 30 -5.31 15.66 5.63
CA ASN A 30 -4.14 14.86 5.20
C ASN A 30 -4.50 13.71 4.25
N ARG A 31 -5.72 13.68 3.70
CA ARG A 31 -6.04 12.84 2.53
C ARG A 31 -5.37 13.31 1.24
N LEU A 32 -4.83 14.54 1.23
CA LEU A 32 -4.12 15.14 0.10
C LEU A 32 -2.62 14.86 0.07
N THR A 33 -2.05 14.20 1.09
CA THR A 33 -0.67 13.67 0.97
C THR A 33 -0.70 12.43 0.10
N ASP A 34 0.22 12.38 -0.88
CA ASP A 34 0.46 11.22 -1.75
C ASP A 34 0.50 9.95 -0.89
N LYS A 35 -0.49 9.09 -1.10
CA LYS A 35 -0.57 7.81 -0.40
C LYS A 35 0.51 6.92 -0.98
N LYS A 36 1.39 6.41 -0.14
CA LYS A 36 2.45 5.47 -0.55
C LYS A 36 2.04 4.04 -0.21
N VAL A 37 2.21 3.12 -1.15
CA VAL A 37 1.89 1.70 -0.93
C VAL A 37 2.89 0.79 -1.65
N ASP A 38 3.37 -0.24 -0.95
CA ASP A 38 4.12 -1.34 -1.56
C ASP A 38 3.22 -2.57 -1.61
N ILE A 39 3.07 -3.18 -2.78
CA ILE A 39 2.14 -4.29 -3.04
C ILE A 39 2.90 -5.43 -3.66
N VAL A 40 2.77 -6.64 -3.10
CA VAL A 40 3.40 -7.84 -3.65
C VAL A 40 2.33 -8.78 -4.17
N PHE A 41 2.37 -9.06 -5.47
CA PHE A 41 1.56 -10.12 -6.07
C PHE A 41 2.27 -11.45 -5.90
N VAL A 42 1.59 -12.40 -5.26
CA VAL A 42 2.06 -13.79 -5.12
C VAL A 42 1.17 -14.66 -6.01
N PHE A 43 1.73 -15.18 -7.10
CA PHE A 43 0.99 -16.02 -8.05
C PHE A 43 1.34 -17.48 -7.83
N ASP A 44 0.31 -18.31 -7.59
CA ASP A 44 0.42 -19.75 -7.71
C ASP A 44 0.57 -20.12 -9.19
N THR A 45 1.71 -20.72 -9.55
CA THR A 45 2.02 -21.16 -10.92
C THR A 45 1.97 -22.68 -11.07
N SER A 46 1.26 -23.38 -10.18
CA SER A 46 0.95 -24.80 -10.34
C SER A 46 0.19 -25.06 -11.64
N ASN A 47 0.28 -26.29 -12.15
CA ASN A 47 -0.32 -26.65 -13.45
C ASN A 47 -1.84 -26.42 -13.52
N SER A 48 -2.54 -26.49 -12.38
CA SER A 48 -3.98 -26.20 -12.29
C SER A 48 -4.34 -24.73 -12.53
N MET A 49 -3.37 -23.82 -12.47
CA MET A 49 -3.56 -22.37 -12.64
C MET A 49 -3.18 -21.87 -14.06
N GLY A 50 -2.84 -22.78 -14.97
CA GLY A 50 -2.29 -22.44 -16.27
C GLY A 50 -3.23 -21.64 -17.18
N GLY A 51 -4.55 -21.79 -17.04
CA GLY A 51 -5.54 -21.01 -17.80
C GLY A 51 -5.77 -19.62 -17.23
N GLU A 52 -5.65 -19.51 -15.90
CA GLU A 52 -6.02 -18.38 -15.07
C GLU A 52 -4.93 -17.31 -15.03
N ILE A 53 -3.68 -17.68 -15.36
CA ILE A 53 -2.52 -16.78 -15.26
C ILE A 53 -2.64 -15.55 -16.18
N ASN A 54 -3.29 -15.70 -17.33
CA ASN A 54 -3.52 -14.60 -18.26
C ASN A 54 -4.52 -13.59 -17.69
N GLU A 55 -5.58 -14.08 -17.03
CA GLU A 55 -6.57 -13.24 -16.37
C GLU A 55 -5.97 -12.54 -15.16
N LEU A 56 -5.20 -13.25 -14.33
CA LEU A 56 -4.49 -12.67 -13.19
C LEU A 56 -3.52 -11.55 -13.61
N ARG A 57 -2.80 -11.75 -14.72
CA ARG A 57 -1.96 -10.70 -15.31
C ARG A 57 -2.78 -9.47 -15.71
N ALA A 58 -3.91 -9.67 -16.38
CA ALA A 58 -4.78 -8.57 -16.78
C ALA A 58 -5.32 -7.80 -15.56
N ILE A 59 -5.72 -8.51 -14.50
CA ILE A 59 -6.18 -7.93 -13.24
C ILE A 59 -5.08 -7.12 -12.56
N ALA A 60 -3.86 -7.67 -12.44
CA ALA A 60 -2.74 -6.96 -11.82
C ALA A 60 -2.39 -5.66 -12.56
N ASN A 61 -2.37 -5.69 -13.90
CA ASN A 61 -2.15 -4.49 -14.72
C ASN A 61 -3.27 -3.46 -14.54
N LYS A 62 -4.53 -3.90 -14.53
CA LYS A 62 -5.66 -3.01 -14.28
C LYS A 62 -5.58 -2.37 -12.89
N PHE A 63 -5.23 -3.15 -11.89
CA PHE A 63 -5.08 -2.67 -10.53
C PHE A 63 -3.99 -1.61 -10.42
N ALA A 64 -2.83 -1.81 -11.04
CA ALA A 64 -1.76 -0.81 -11.13
C ALA A 64 -2.25 0.51 -11.78
N ALA A 65 -2.98 0.39 -12.89
CA ALA A 65 -3.56 1.56 -13.57
C ALA A 65 -4.59 2.29 -12.69
N ASP A 66 -5.37 1.56 -11.88
CA ASP A 66 -6.35 2.15 -10.97
C ASP A 66 -5.66 2.87 -9.78
N LEU A 67 -4.48 2.41 -9.33
CA LEU A 67 -3.64 3.11 -8.34
C LEU A 67 -3.10 4.43 -8.89
N GLU A 68 -2.54 4.40 -10.10
CA GLU A 68 -2.03 5.58 -10.80
C GLU A 68 -3.14 6.63 -10.99
N ALA A 69 -4.32 6.20 -11.48
CA ALA A 69 -5.49 7.07 -11.64
C ALA A 69 -6.01 7.66 -10.32
N SER A 70 -5.68 7.02 -9.20
CA SER A 70 -6.03 7.48 -7.85
C SER A 70 -4.95 8.37 -7.22
N HIS A 71 -3.89 8.72 -7.95
CA HIS A 71 -2.73 9.48 -7.46
C HIS A 71 -2.09 8.84 -6.22
N ILE A 72 -1.98 7.51 -6.23
CA ILE A 72 -1.27 6.73 -5.21
C ILE A 72 0.14 6.47 -5.72
N ASP A 73 1.15 6.81 -4.93
CA ASP A 73 2.55 6.44 -5.15
C ASP A 73 2.71 4.96 -4.79
N TYR A 74 3.01 4.11 -5.77
CA TYR A 74 3.01 2.66 -5.58
C TYR A 74 4.29 2.00 -6.08
N HIS A 75 4.65 0.91 -5.42
CA HIS A 75 5.57 -0.06 -5.99
C HIS A 75 4.98 -1.48 -5.95
N LEU A 76 5.28 -2.23 -7.00
CA LEU A 76 4.82 -3.60 -7.20
C LEU A 76 5.99 -4.57 -7.14
N GLY A 77 5.85 -5.60 -6.32
CA GLY A 77 6.69 -6.79 -6.33
C GLY A 77 5.94 -7.98 -6.94
N LEU A 78 6.69 -8.91 -7.53
CA LEU A 78 6.14 -10.15 -8.06
C LEU A 78 6.86 -11.35 -7.47
N VAL A 79 6.08 -12.27 -6.93
CA VAL A 79 6.54 -13.55 -6.39
C VAL A 79 5.76 -14.67 -7.08
N GLU A 80 6.49 -15.65 -7.57
CA GLU A 80 5.94 -16.92 -8.02
C GLU A 80 5.94 -17.90 -6.85
N PHE A 81 4.85 -18.63 -6.64
CA PHE A 81 4.73 -19.68 -5.64
C PHE A 81 4.38 -21.01 -6.33
N ARG A 82 5.04 -22.09 -5.93
CA ARG A 82 4.82 -23.46 -6.43
C ARG A 82 5.38 -24.48 -5.43
N ASP A 83 5.42 -25.76 -5.81
CA ASP A 83 6.16 -26.79 -5.11
C ASP A 83 7.67 -26.51 -5.04
N PHE A 84 8.31 -27.08 -4.03
CA PHE A 84 9.75 -27.11 -3.89
C PHE A 84 10.41 -27.69 -5.16
N SER A 85 11.53 -27.08 -5.57
CA SER A 85 12.28 -27.51 -6.74
C SER A 85 12.96 -28.87 -6.58
N ILE A 86 13.00 -29.38 -5.35
CA ILE A 86 13.55 -30.68 -4.96
C ILE A 86 12.44 -31.64 -4.55
N THR A 87 12.67 -32.95 -4.73
CA THR A 87 11.79 -33.96 -4.11
C THR A 87 12.14 -34.08 -2.64
N CYS A 88 11.24 -33.65 -1.77
CA CYS A 88 11.47 -33.61 -0.33
C CYS A 88 10.20 -34.00 0.45
N GLY A 89 10.34 -34.22 1.76
CA GLY A 89 9.22 -34.50 2.67
C GLY A 89 9.27 -35.89 3.31
N GLU A 90 8.11 -36.33 3.83
CA GLU A 90 8.01 -37.58 4.58
C GLU A 90 8.41 -38.79 3.70
N GLY A 91 9.30 -39.64 4.23
CA GLY A 91 9.84 -40.78 3.49
C GLY A 91 10.85 -40.42 2.39
N LYS A 92 11.33 -39.18 2.32
CA LYS A 92 12.42 -38.75 1.41
C LYS A 92 13.72 -38.53 2.16
N SER A 93 14.83 -38.64 1.43
CA SER A 93 16.19 -38.39 1.95
C SER A 93 16.47 -36.91 2.26
N VAL A 94 15.65 -36.00 1.73
CA VAL A 94 15.77 -34.56 1.92
C VAL A 94 14.47 -34.01 2.50
N GLN A 95 14.58 -33.12 3.48
CA GLN A 95 13.45 -32.40 4.07
C GLN A 95 13.27 -31.06 3.37
N CYS A 96 12.02 -30.68 3.12
CA CYS A 96 11.69 -29.40 2.48
C CYS A 96 11.99 -28.23 3.42
N GLY A 97 12.29 -27.07 2.87
CA GLY A 97 12.48 -25.84 3.66
C GLY A 97 13.84 -25.76 4.36
N SER A 98 14.83 -26.49 3.87
CA SER A 98 16.23 -26.25 4.23
C SER A 98 16.64 -24.83 3.80
N PRO A 99 17.66 -24.21 4.42
CA PRO A 99 18.09 -22.86 4.02
C PRO A 99 18.39 -22.77 2.52
N GLY A 100 17.71 -21.86 1.82
CA GLY A 100 17.82 -21.69 0.37
C GLY A 100 16.85 -22.54 -0.46
N ASP A 101 16.11 -23.46 0.16
CA ASP A 101 15.05 -24.24 -0.47
C ASP A 101 13.69 -23.59 -0.20
N PHE A 102 13.15 -22.94 -1.23
CA PHE A 102 11.90 -22.21 -1.13
C PHE A 102 10.87 -22.72 -2.13
N ALA A 103 9.62 -22.80 -1.68
CA ALA A 103 8.43 -23.00 -2.51
C ALA A 103 8.04 -21.73 -3.30
N TYR A 104 8.91 -20.72 -3.35
CA TYR A 104 8.64 -19.47 -4.03
C TYR A 104 9.90 -18.89 -4.68
N LEU A 105 9.68 -18.06 -5.68
CA LEU A 105 10.70 -17.35 -6.42
C LEU A 105 10.33 -15.88 -6.54
N ILE A 106 11.16 -15.01 -5.97
CA ILE A 106 11.03 -13.57 -6.12
C ILE A 106 11.51 -13.17 -7.52
N LYS A 107 10.66 -12.52 -8.30
CA LYS A 107 11.03 -12.03 -9.64
C LYS A 107 11.77 -10.70 -9.55
N GLY A 108 12.56 -10.38 -10.58
CA GLY A 108 13.30 -9.10 -10.63
C GLY A 108 14.34 -8.92 -9.52
N ASN A 109 14.81 -10.01 -8.91
CA ASN A 109 15.73 -9.99 -7.76
C ASN A 109 15.19 -9.16 -6.57
N GLY A 110 13.86 -9.08 -6.41
CA GLY A 110 13.21 -8.29 -5.36
C GLY A 110 13.13 -6.79 -5.64
N THR A 111 13.52 -6.35 -6.84
CA THR A 111 13.31 -4.97 -7.27
C THR A 111 11.82 -4.71 -7.41
N LEU A 112 11.32 -3.70 -6.70
CA LEU A 112 9.95 -3.24 -6.85
C LEU A 112 9.85 -2.27 -8.03
N THR A 113 8.74 -2.32 -8.75
CA THR A 113 8.48 -1.49 -9.94
C THR A 113 7.26 -0.61 -9.75
N SER A 114 7.38 0.66 -10.10
CA SER A 114 6.28 1.61 -10.26
C SER A 114 5.75 1.59 -11.69
#